data_AF-A0A959F771-F1
#
_entry.id   AF-A0A959F771-F1
#
_cell.length_a   1.000
_cell.length_b   1.000
_cell.length_c   1.000
_cell.angle_alpha   90.00
_cell.angle_beta   90.00
_cell.angle_gamma   90.00
#
_symmetry.space_group_name_H-M   'P 1'
#
loop_
_entity.id
_entity.type
_entity.pdbx_description
1 polymer ?
#
loop_
_entity_poly.entity_id
_entity_poly.type
_entity_poly.pdbx_seq_one_letter_code
_entity_poly.pdbx_strand_id
1 'polypeptide(L)'
;YQAEVNANKAAGRQPVYIAAYMHNGTPTFSAIFAQYPGGAWNAKHDQTAAQYQTNFNNATGAGYLTRVVTGYDGAQANHMFASVWRK
;
A
#
# COMPACT_ATOMS: atom_id res chain seq x y z
N TYR A 1 5.35 12.04 13.98
CA TYR A 1 4.44 11.72 12.85
C TYR A 1 3.51 12.87 12.48
N GLN A 2 2.58 13.32 13.35
CA GLN A 2 1.59 14.34 12.95
C GLN A 2 2.19 15.70 12.53
N ALA A 3 3.28 16.13 13.18
CA ALA A 3 4.01 17.33 12.77
C ALA A 3 4.56 17.20 11.33
N GLU A 4 5.10 16.03 10.97
CA GLU A 4 5.60 15.73 9.63
C GLU A 4 4.47 15.78 8.59
N VAL A 5 3.31 15.19 8.90
CA VAL A 5 2.13 15.25 8.02
C VAL A 5 1.74 16.71 7.74
N ASN A 6 1.68 17.53 8.78
CA ASN A 6 1.24 18.92 8.68
C ASN A 6 2.24 19.76 7.87
N ALA A 7 3.53 19.58 8.11
CA ALA A 7 4.58 20.22 7.33
C ALA A 7 4.54 19.79 5.87
N ASN A 8 4.34 18.49 5.61
CA ASN A 8 4.24 17.95 4.26
C ASN A 8 2.99 18.48 3.55
N LYS A 9 1.85 18.58 4.23
CA LYS A 9 0.60 19.13 3.68
C LYS A 9 0.69 20.63 3.38
N ALA A 10 1.29 21.42 4.26
CA ALA A 10 1.55 22.83 4.00
C ALA A 10 2.49 23.02 2.80
N ALA A 11 3.41 22.06 2.59
CA ALA A 11 4.24 21.96 1.41
C ALA A 11 3.53 21.31 0.19
N GLY A 12 2.22 21.04 0.26
CA GLY A 12 1.39 20.47 -0.80
C GLY A 12 1.50 18.95 -1.00
N ARG A 13 2.14 18.21 -0.09
CA ARG A 13 2.32 16.75 -0.09
C ARG A 13 1.29 16.01 0.78
N GLN A 14 1.02 14.74 0.48
CA GLN A 14 0.04 13.88 1.16
C GLN A 14 0.59 12.46 1.32
N PRO A 15 0.27 11.74 2.40
CA PRO A 15 0.82 10.41 2.59
C PRO A 15 0.37 9.42 1.49
N VAL A 16 1.31 8.63 0.96
CA VAL A 16 1.08 7.55 -0.02
C VAL A 16 1.42 6.17 0.51
N TYR A 17 2.11 6.12 1.64
CA TYR A 17 2.46 4.89 2.33
C TYR A 17 2.67 5.19 3.81
N ILE A 18 2.30 4.24 4.66
CA ILE A 18 2.61 4.28 6.08
C ILE A 18 2.74 2.85 6.61
N ALA A 19 3.75 2.64 7.45
CA ALA A 19 3.95 1.45 8.25
C ALA A 19 4.18 1.87 9.70
N ALA A 20 3.66 1.12 10.66
CA ALA A 20 3.88 1.34 12.08
C ALA A 20 4.58 0.13 12.69
N TYR A 21 5.48 0.37 13.64
CA TYR A 21 6.19 -0.68 14.35
C TYR A 21 6.53 -0.24 15.78
N MET A 22 6.76 -1.20 16.67
CA MET A 22 7.20 -0.94 18.04
C MET A 22 8.72 -0.87 18.08
N HIS A 23 9.26 0.24 18.57
CA HIS A 23 10.69 0.39 18.81
C HIS A 23 10.90 0.57 20.31
N ASN A 24 11.43 -0.47 20.96
CA ASN A 24 11.74 -0.46 22.40
C ASN A 24 10.54 -0.02 23.27
N GLY A 25 9.37 -0.61 23.02
CA GLY A 25 8.14 -0.29 23.77
C GLY A 25 7.45 1.01 23.34
N THR A 26 8.00 1.75 22.37
CA THR A 26 7.41 3.00 21.86
C THR A 26 6.87 2.83 20.45
N PRO A 27 5.61 3.24 20.17
CA PRO A 27 5.06 3.18 18.82
C PRO A 27 5.77 4.18 17.91
N THR A 28 6.27 3.68 16.79
CA THR A 28 7.00 4.44 15.78
C THR A 28 6.33 4.29 14.44
N PHE A 29 6.24 5.39 13.69
CA PHE A 29 5.61 5.43 12.38
C PHE A 29 6.65 5.76 11.32
N SER A 30 6.66 4.97 10.26
CA SER A 30 7.33 5.24 9.01
C SER A 30 6.27 5.65 7.99
N ALA A 31 6.43 6.79 7.33
CA ALA A 31 5.47 7.24 6.33
C ALA A 31 6.15 7.94 5.17
N ILE A 32 5.48 7.93 4.02
CA ILE A 32 5.91 8.56 2.78
C ILE A 32 4.81 9.53 2.33
N PHE A 33 5.17 10.76 1.94
CA PHE A 33 4.25 11.80 1.47
C PHE A 33 4.56 12.25 0.03
N ALA A 34 3.54 12.63 -0.76
CA ALA A 34 3.59 12.97 -2.18
C ALA A 34 2.58 14.07 -2.58
N GLN A 35 2.96 14.97 -3.50
CA GLN A 35 2.19 16.18 -3.83
C GLN A 35 0.88 15.95 -4.61
N TYR A 36 0.73 14.85 -5.32
CA TYR A 36 -0.49 14.47 -6.04
C TYR A 36 -0.44 12.96 -6.26
N PRO A 37 -1.30 12.09 -5.71
CA PRO A 37 -1.12 10.68 -5.96
C PRO A 37 -1.95 10.24 -7.17
N GLY A 38 -2.78 11.13 -7.76
CA GLY A 38 -3.46 11.12 -9.07
C GLY A 38 -4.16 9.83 -9.51
N GLY A 39 -4.96 9.84 -10.58
CA GLY A 39 -5.27 8.61 -11.34
C GLY A 39 -6.28 7.59 -10.76
N ALA A 40 -6.81 6.76 -11.66
CA ALA A 40 -7.72 5.66 -11.34
C ALA A 40 -7.00 4.57 -10.52
N TRP A 41 -7.65 3.92 -9.56
CA TRP A 41 -7.00 2.88 -8.76
C TRP A 41 -7.86 1.61 -8.62
N ASN A 42 -7.23 0.47 -8.35
CA ASN A 42 -7.80 -0.86 -8.12
C ASN A 42 -7.17 -1.48 -6.88
N ALA A 43 -7.82 -2.39 -6.16
CA ALA A 43 -7.20 -3.13 -5.07
C ALA A 43 -7.81 -4.53 -4.92
N LYS A 44 -7.05 -5.50 -4.43
CA LYS A 44 -7.45 -6.90 -4.28
C LYS A 44 -6.77 -7.53 -3.04
N HIS A 45 -7.41 -8.49 -2.38
CA HIS A 45 -6.89 -9.25 -1.24
C HIS A 45 -7.42 -10.69 -1.24
N ASP A 46 -7.01 -11.52 -0.28
CA ASP A 46 -7.25 -12.97 -0.21
C ASP A 46 -6.88 -13.70 -1.50
N GLN A 47 -5.83 -13.17 -2.10
CA GLN A 47 -5.33 -13.69 -3.34
C GLN A 47 -4.40 -14.82 -2.96
N THR A 48 -4.75 -16.03 -3.38
CA THR A 48 -3.72 -17.04 -3.58
C THR A 48 -2.64 -16.45 -4.48
N ALA A 49 -1.42 -16.99 -4.42
CA ALA A 49 -0.33 -16.52 -5.28
C ALA A 49 -0.73 -16.46 -6.77
N ALA A 50 -1.52 -17.43 -7.25
CA ALA A 50 -2.00 -17.46 -8.63
C ALA A 50 -3.05 -16.37 -8.94
N GLN A 51 -3.99 -16.12 -8.02
CA GLN A 51 -4.95 -15.03 -8.16
C GLN A 51 -4.29 -13.66 -8.06
N TYR A 52 -3.24 -13.54 -7.25
CA TYR A 52 -2.40 -12.34 -7.19
C TYR A 52 -1.75 -12.08 -8.54
N GLN A 53 -1.09 -13.10 -9.09
CA GLN A 53 -0.44 -13.00 -10.38
C GLN A 53 -1.41 -12.59 -11.49
N THR A 54 -2.62 -13.15 -11.49
CA THR A 54 -3.64 -12.82 -12.51
C THR A 54 -4.13 -11.38 -12.39
N ASN A 55 -4.51 -10.94 -11.20
CA ASN A 55 -4.98 -9.56 -10.99
C ASN A 55 -3.86 -8.54 -11.19
N PHE A 56 -2.63 -8.91 -10.85
CA PHE A 56 -1.44 -8.11 -11.15
C PHE A 56 -1.27 -7.93 -12.66
N ASN A 57 -1.33 -9.00 -13.45
CA ASN A 57 -1.25 -8.95 -14.92
C ASN A 57 -2.39 -8.10 -15.53
N ASN A 58 -3.61 -8.22 -15.00
CA ASN A 58 -4.76 -7.46 -15.48
C ASN A 58 -4.67 -5.97 -15.13
N ALA A 59 -4.35 -5.64 -13.88
CA ALA A 59 -4.22 -4.26 -13.43
C ALA A 59 -3.10 -3.53 -14.19
N THR A 60 -1.97 -4.22 -14.41
CA THR A 60 -0.86 -3.69 -15.20
C THR A 60 -1.21 -3.58 -16.69
N GLY A 61 -1.92 -4.56 -17.26
CA GLY A 61 -2.44 -4.48 -18.63
C GLY A 61 -3.44 -3.34 -18.86
N ALA A 62 -4.20 -2.96 -17.83
CA ALA A 62 -5.15 -1.84 -17.86
C ALA A 62 -4.52 -0.47 -17.48
N GLY A 63 -3.20 -0.44 -17.28
CA GLY A 63 -2.42 0.77 -17.02
C GLY A 63 -2.38 1.25 -15.56
N TYR A 64 -2.67 0.39 -14.57
CA TYR A 64 -2.57 0.70 -13.14
C TYR A 64 -1.22 0.23 -12.54
N LEU A 65 -0.69 0.94 -11.55
CA LEU A 65 0.58 0.61 -10.85
C LEU A 65 0.36 0.11 -9.43
N THR A 66 0.98 -1.00 -9.00
CA THR A 66 0.88 -1.48 -7.61
C THR A 66 1.46 -0.44 -6.62
N ARG A 67 0.62 0.20 -5.81
CA ARG A 67 0.98 1.16 -4.75
C ARG A 67 1.19 0.51 -3.40
N VAL A 68 0.52 -0.62 -3.16
CA VAL A 68 0.61 -1.36 -1.91
C VAL A 68 0.58 -2.83 -2.26
N VAL A 69 1.41 -3.64 -1.62
CA VAL A 69 1.25 -5.10 -1.59
C VAL A 69 1.75 -5.62 -0.25
N THR A 70 1.06 -6.59 0.30
CA THR A 70 1.46 -7.29 1.53
C THR A 70 1.08 -8.76 1.42
N GLY A 71 1.99 -9.61 1.90
CA GLY A 71 1.76 -11.04 2.06
C GLY A 71 1.40 -11.34 3.51
N TYR A 72 0.47 -12.26 3.73
CA TYR A 72 0.01 -12.65 5.06
C TYR A 72 -0.46 -14.10 5.07
N ASP A 73 -0.50 -14.70 6.26
CA ASP A 73 -1.01 -16.05 6.42
C ASP A 73 -2.54 -16.06 6.38
N GLY A 74 -3.10 -16.93 5.54
CA GLY A 74 -4.53 -17.17 5.36
C GLY A 74 -5.00 -18.50 5.97
N ALA A 75 -6.26 -18.87 5.72
CA ALA A 75 -6.88 -20.07 6.28
C ALA A 75 -6.10 -21.36 5.90
N GLN A 76 -6.05 -22.29 6.85
CA GLN A 76 -5.30 -23.55 6.74
C GLN A 76 -3.81 -23.37 6.39
N ALA A 77 -3.17 -22.32 6.92
CA ALA A 77 -1.73 -22.03 6.75
C ALA A 77 -1.30 -21.76 5.29
N ASN A 78 -2.19 -21.19 4.48
CA ASN A 78 -1.88 -20.80 3.10
C ASN A 78 -1.45 -19.33 3.03
N HIS A 79 -0.36 -19.00 2.34
CA HIS A 79 0.03 -17.60 2.13
C HIS A 79 -0.90 -16.90 1.14
N MET A 80 -1.45 -15.76 1.56
CA MET A 80 -2.32 -14.89 0.79
C MET A 80 -1.65 -13.54 0.53
N PHE A 81 -2.15 -12.84 -0.48
CA PHE A 81 -1.68 -11.51 -0.86
C PHE A 81 -2.83 -10.51 -0.88
N ALA A 82 -2.51 -9.29 -0.48
CA ALA A 82 -3.31 -8.10 -0.69
C ALA A 82 -2.51 -7.03 -1.41
N SER A 83 -3.16 -6.22 -2.23
CA SER A 83 -2.52 -5.21 -3.05
C SER A 83 -3.46 -4.08 -3.49
N VAL A 84 -2.89 -2.92 -3.75
CA VAL A 84 -3.53 -1.74 -4.32
C VAL A 84 -2.73 -1.38 -5.57
N TRP A 85 -3.40 -1.08 -6.66
CA TRP A 85 -2.88 -0.49 -7.88
C TRP A 85 -3.49 0.89 -8.14
N ARG A 86 -2.79 1.82 -8.77
CA ARG A 86 -3.26 3.18 -9.06
C ARG A 86 -2.52 3.74 -10.28
N LYS A 87 -3.23 4.45 -11.16
CA LYS A 87 -2.68 5.21 -12.29
C LYS A 87 -1.90 6.42 -11.80
#